data_AF-A0A382YDP0-F1
#
_entry.id   AF-A0A382YDP0-F1
#
_cell.length_a   1.000
_cell.length_b   1.000
_cell.length_c   1.000
_cell.angle_alpha   90.00
_cell.angle_beta   90.00
_cell.angle_gamma   90.00
#
_symmetry.space_group_name_H-M   'P 1'
#
loop_
_entity.id
_entity.type
_entity.pdbx_description
1 polymer ?
#
loop_
_entity_poly.entity_id
_entity_poly.type
_entity_poly.pdbx_seq_one_letter_code
_entity_poly.pdbx_strand_id
1 'polypeptide(L)'
;MNNETVDVLKNFSSINQNILFEEGNKLRTMSTMKNILAEAEISEHIPKEFGIYDLNELLGVLSLSKNPDINLDHESYLKVNGKNSS
;
A
#
# COMPACT_ATOMS: atom_id res chain seq x y z
N MET A 1 -8.36 0.35 3.07
CA MET A 1 -7.54 -0.72 2.45
C MET A 1 -7.72 -1.99 3.26
N ASN A 2 -7.95 -3.13 2.60
CA ASN A 2 -8.28 -4.41 3.20
C ASN A 2 -7.02 -5.26 3.44
N ASN A 3 -7.18 -6.42 4.09
CA ASN A 3 -6.06 -7.30 4.43
C ASN A 3 -5.37 -7.92 3.19
N GLU A 4 -6.12 -8.18 2.12
CA GLU A 4 -5.59 -8.76 0.87
C GLU A 4 -4.61 -7.79 0.21
N THR A 5 -4.98 -6.51 0.11
CA THR A 5 -4.11 -5.45 -0.41
C THR A 5 -2.87 -5.30 0.47
N VAL A 6 -3.00 -5.38 1.80
CA VAL A 6 -1.83 -5.34 2.70
C VAL A 6 -0.89 -6.52 2.45
N ASP A 7 -1.41 -7.72 2.18
CA ASP A 7 -0.58 -8.89 1.90
C ASP A 7 0.13 -8.79 0.53
N VAL A 8 -0.52 -8.22 -0.48
CA VAL A 8 0.15 -7.84 -1.75
C VAL A 8 1.29 -6.87 -1.47
N LEU A 9 1.04 -5.82 -0.67
CA LEU A 9 2.06 -4.83 -0.34
C LEU A 9 3.24 -5.43 0.45
N LYS A 10 3.00 -6.39 1.36
CA LYS A 10 4.08 -7.15 2.02
C LYS A 10 4.92 -7.96 1.04
N ASN A 11 4.29 -8.58 0.04
CA ASN A 11 5.04 -9.26 -1.01
C ASN A 11 5.87 -8.27 -1.84
N PHE A 12 5.26 -7.14 -2.21
CA PHE A 12 5.90 -6.13 -3.04
C PHE A 12 7.08 -5.44 -2.33
N SER A 13 7.01 -5.26 -0.99
CA SER A 13 8.11 -4.65 -0.22
C SER A 13 9.39 -5.48 -0.24
N SER A 14 9.30 -6.79 -0.51
CA SER A 14 10.46 -7.66 -0.73
C SER A 14 11.11 -7.49 -2.10
N ILE A 15 10.38 -6.92 -3.08
CA ILE A 15 10.83 -6.68 -4.45
C ILE A 15 11.43 -5.28 -4.59
N ASN A 16 10.73 -4.28 -4.06
CA ASN A 16 11.15 -2.90 -4.04
C ASN A 16 10.56 -2.19 -2.81
N GLN A 17 11.39 -1.41 -2.12
CA GLN A 17 10.98 -0.68 -0.92
C GLN A 17 10.11 0.55 -1.24
N ASN A 18 10.11 1.04 -2.48
CA ASN A 18 9.18 2.07 -2.94
C ASN A 18 8.09 1.48 -3.83
N ILE A 19 6.96 2.16 -3.89
CA ILE A 19 5.85 1.84 -4.79
C ILE A 19 5.15 3.12 -5.24
N LEU A 20 4.74 3.16 -6.50
CA LEU A 20 3.82 4.16 -7.03
C LEU A 20 2.43 3.53 -7.10
N PHE A 21 1.48 4.12 -6.39
CA PHE A 21 0.07 3.81 -6.55
C PHE A 21 -0.45 4.66 -7.71
N GLU A 22 -0.90 4.01 -8.77
CA GLU A 22 -1.55 4.65 -9.92
C GLU A 22 -3.08 4.67 -9.70
N GLU A 23 -3.78 5.58 -10.37
CA GLU A 23 -5.26 5.60 -10.35
C GLU A 23 -5.82 4.28 -10.91
N GLY A 24 -6.87 3.75 -10.27
CA GLY A 24 -7.46 2.46 -10.65
C GLY A 24 -7.31 1.40 -9.57
N ASN A 25 -7.33 0.13 -9.95
CA ASN A 25 -7.36 -1.01 -9.03
C ASN A 25 -6.20 -1.98 -9.24
N LYS A 26 -5.10 -1.52 -9.83
CA LYS A 26 -3.93 -2.35 -10.16
C LYS A 26 -2.68 -1.80 -9.48
N LEU A 27 -1.96 -2.69 -8.81
CA LEU A 27 -0.66 -2.41 -8.21
C LEU A 27 0.45 -3.07 -9.02
N ARG A 28 1.57 -2.36 -9.20
CA ARG A 28 2.74 -2.85 -9.92
C ARG A 28 4.01 -2.51 -9.16
N THR A 29 4.98 -3.42 -9.16
CA THR A 29 6.31 -3.14 -8.64
C THR A 29 7.36 -3.83 -9.50
N MET A 30 8.54 -3.23 -9.55
CA MET A 30 9.70 -3.77 -10.25
C MET A 30 10.92 -3.65 -9.36
N SER A 31 11.74 -4.70 -9.32
CA SER A 31 13.00 -4.66 -8.57
C SER A 31 13.92 -3.58 -9.12
N THR A 32 14.79 -3.04 -8.26
CA THR A 32 15.80 -2.05 -8.67
C THR A 32 16.69 -2.57 -9.80
N MET A 33 16.97 -3.88 -9.81
CA MET A 33 17.76 -4.56 -10.84
C MET A 33 16.97 -4.86 -12.13
N LYS A 34 15.67 -4.51 -12.19
CA LYS A 34 14.76 -4.69 -13.34
C LYS A 34 14.67 -6.13 -13.85
N ASN A 35 14.77 -7.10 -12.95
CA ASN A 35 14.70 -8.53 -13.26
C ASN A 35 13.47 -9.23 -12.68
N ILE A 36 12.76 -8.57 -11.75
CA ILE A 36 11.51 -9.06 -11.16
C ILE A 36 10.46 -7.98 -11.40
N LEU A 37 9.34 -8.39 -11.96
CA LEU A 37 8.12 -7.59 -12.14
C LEU A 37 6.98 -8.34 -11.47
N ALA A 38 6.21 -7.66 -10.63
CA ALA A 38 5.00 -8.20 -10.04
C ALA A 38 3.84 -7.24 -10.26
N GLU A 39 2.66 -7.80 -10.45
CA GLU A 39 1.42 -7.08 -10.68
C GLU A 39 0.29 -7.81 -9.95
N ALA A 40 -0.61 -7.04 -9.36
CA ALA A 40 -1.77 -7.55 -8.66
C ALA A 40 -2.97 -6.62 -8.87
N GLU A 41 -4.15 -7.20 -9.01
CA GLU A 41 -5.42 -6.47 -8.98
C GLU A 41 -5.95 -6.49 -7.54
N ILE A 42 -6.42 -5.34 -7.07
CA ILE A 42 -7.00 -5.17 -5.74
C ILE A 42 -8.49 -4.86 -5.86
N SER A 43 -9.24 -5.07 -4.78
CA SER A 43 -10.68 -4.79 -4.76
C SER A 43 -11.00 -3.30 -4.68
N GLU A 44 -10.06 -2.51 -4.16
CA GLU A 44 -10.21 -1.09 -3.92
C GLU A 44 -9.85 -0.26 -5.15
N HIS A 45 -10.51 0.88 -5.29
CA HIS A 45 -10.17 1.88 -6.29
C HIS A 45 -9.28 2.95 -5.66
N ILE A 46 -8.08 3.12 -6.21
CA ILE A 46 -7.16 4.20 -5.91
C ILE A 46 -7.62 5.44 -6.68
N PRO A 47 -8.02 6.53 -5.99
CA PRO A 47 -8.66 7.67 -6.64
C PRO A 47 -7.69 8.65 -7.32
N LYS A 48 -6.39 8.53 -7.03
CA LYS A 48 -5.33 9.40 -7.58
C LYS A 48 -3.97 8.76 -7.42
N GLU A 49 -3.02 9.21 -8.22
CA GLU A 49 -1.63 8.77 -8.14
C GLU A 49 -0.93 9.30 -6.88
N PHE A 50 -0.16 8.45 -6.19
CA PHE A 50 0.76 8.86 -5.13
C PHE A 50 1.89 7.84 -4.91
N GLY A 51 3.05 8.32 -4.47
CA GLY A 51 4.22 7.48 -4.19
C GLY A 51 4.41 7.22 -2.69
N ILE A 52 4.85 6.01 -2.36
CA ILE A 52 5.35 5.64 -1.03
C ILE A 52 6.83 5.30 -1.17
N TYR A 53 7.68 6.03 -0.45
CA TYR A 53 9.13 5.87 -0.51
C TYR A 53 9.64 4.70 0.36
N ASP A 54 9.06 4.52 1.55
CA ASP A 54 9.35 3.41 2.44
C ASP A 54 8.06 2.60 2.71
N LEU A 55 7.89 1.53 1.94
CA LEU A 55 6.76 0.63 2.05
C LEU A 55 6.81 -0.19 3.35
N ASN A 56 8.00 -0.47 3.89
CA ASN A 56 8.11 -1.20 5.15
C ASN A 56 7.68 -0.33 6.33
N GLU A 57 7.98 0.97 6.32
CA GLU A 57 7.47 1.93 7.31
C GLU A 57 5.94 1.98 7.28
N LEU A 58 5.34 2.10 6.10
CA LEU A 58 3.88 2.05 5.93
C LEU A 58 3.30 0.74 6.50
N LEU A 59 3.85 -0.42 6.11
CA LEU A 59 3.40 -1.73 6.60
C LEU A 59 3.52 -1.86 8.12
N GLY A 60 4.57 -1.28 8.71
CA GLY A 60 4.76 -1.18 10.15
C GLY A 60 3.62 -0.42 10.82
N VAL A 61 3.25 0.76 10.31
CA VAL A 61 2.11 1.56 10.81
C VAL A 61 0.80 0.78 10.70
N LEU A 62 0.57 0.09 9.58
CA LEU A 62 -0.64 -0.72 9.38
C LEU A 62 -0.73 -1.91 10.35
N SER A 63 0.40 -2.51 10.72
CA SER A 63 0.44 -3.62 11.66
C SER A 63 -0.02 -3.27 13.09
N LEU A 64 0.02 -1.98 13.46
CA LEU A 64 -0.35 -1.51 14.80
C LEU A 64 -1.86 -1.55 15.05
N SER A 65 -2.68 -1.72 14.00
CA SER A 65 -4.14 -1.74 14.07
C SER A 65 -4.67 -3.08 13.59
N LYS A 66 -5.68 -3.65 14.28
CA LYS A 66 -6.28 -4.94 13.88
C LYS A 66 -7.00 -4.91 12.54
N ASN A 67 -7.46 -3.73 12.11
CA ASN A 67 -8.06 -3.43 10.80
C ASN A 67 -7.89 -1.92 10.57
N PRO A 68 -6.75 -1.45 10.03
CA PRO A 68 -6.55 -0.03 9.77
C PRO A 68 -7.49 0.43 8.65
N ASP A 69 -8.29 1.45 8.92
CA ASP A 69 -9.02 2.14 7.86
C ASP A 69 -8.14 3.27 7.32
N ILE A 70 -7.58 3.04 6.13
CA ILE A 70 -6.73 4.00 5.43
C ILE A 70 -7.61 4.82 4.50
N ASN A 71 -7.67 6.12 4.76
CA ASN A 71 -8.34 7.08 3.89
C ASN A 71 -7.30 7.84 3.05
N LEU A 72 -7.51 7.84 1.73
CA LEU A 72 -6.65 8.45 0.71
C LEU A 72 -7.19 9.80 0.19
N ASP A 73 -8.29 10.29 0.76
CA ASP A 73 -9.02 11.47 0.27
C ASP A 73 -8.28 12.79 0.55
N HIS A 74 -7.24 12.76 1.39
CA HIS A 74 -6.45 13.93 1.72
C HIS A 74 -5.38 14.22 0.65
N GLU A 75 -5.20 15.49 0.30
CA GLU A 75 -4.32 15.90 -0.80
C GLU A 75 -2.85 15.53 -0.60
N SER A 76 -2.33 15.62 0.63
CA SER A 76 -0.90 15.57 0.92
C SER A 76 -0.44 14.49 1.92
N TYR A 77 -1.35 13.72 2.52
CA TYR A 77 -0.99 12.69 3.49
C TYR A 77 -2.00 11.55 3.53
N LEU A 78 -1.53 10.38 3.97
CA LEU A 78 -2.38 9.23 4.26
C LEU A 78 -2.92 9.34 5.68
N LYS A 79 -4.23 9.15 5.87
CA LYS A 79 -4.82 9.06 7.21
C LYS A 79 -5.10 7.61 7.56
N VAL A 80 -4.41 7.10 8.59
CA VAL A 80 -4.61 5.76 9.12
C VAL A 80 -5.45 5.84 10.39
N ASN A 81 -6.70 5.39 10.33
CA ASN A 81 -7.57 5.29 11.49
C ASN A 81 -7.44 3.89 12.11
N GLY A 82 -6.86 3.80 13.30
CA GLY A 82 -6.86 2.58 14.09
C GLY A 82 -8.17 2.45 14.87
N LYS A 83 -8.94 1.38 14.63
CA LYS A 83 -9.99 0.97 15.60
C LYS A 83 -9.31 0.32 16.81
N ASN A 84 -8.98 1.13 17.80
CA ASN A 84 -8.68 0.61 19.14
C ASN A 84 -9.96 -0.04 19.67
N SER A 85 -9.95 -1.37 19.76
CA SER A 85 -10.93 -2.08 20.60
C SER A 85 -10.63 -1.67 22.04
N SER A 86 -11.68 -1.27 22.76
CA SER A 86 -11.69 -0.78 24.14
C SER A 86 -10.81 -1.56 25.12
#